data_AF-A0A6N8G7C4-F1
#
_entry.id   AF-A0A6N8G7C4-F1
#
_cell.length_a   1.000
_cell.length_b   1.000
_cell.length_c   1.000
_cell.angle_alpha   90.00
_cell.angle_beta   90.00
_cell.angle_gamma   90.00
#
_symmetry.space_group_name_H-M   'P 1'
#
loop_
_entity.id
_entity.type
_entity.pdbx_description
1 polymer ?
#
loop_
_entity_poly.entity_id
_entity_poly.type
_entity_poly.pdbx_seq_one_letter_code
_entity_poly.pdbx_strand_id
1 'polypeptide(L)' 'MGVMPPPREYTPPRLPDGVYAAFAALSLEHRQWAMRYSADEHGDVLYQAVHEREGVMVAAVGFDRFARLLAAAAEEVAQ' A
#
# COMPACT_ATOMS: atom_id res chain seq x y z
N MET A 1 -35.95 13.36 -12.07
CA MET A 1 -35.33 12.01 -12.04
C MET A 1 -33.88 12.17 -12.44
N GLY A 2 -32.97 12.37 -11.47
CA GLY A 2 -31.53 12.43 -11.76
C GLY A 2 -31.00 11.00 -11.88
N VAL A 3 -30.50 10.63 -13.04
CA VAL A 3 -29.78 9.35 -13.19
C VAL A 3 -28.47 9.47 -12.43
N MET A 4 -28.30 8.68 -11.36
CA MET A 4 -26.98 8.47 -10.78
C MET A 4 -26.10 7.86 -11.88
N PRO A 5 -24.91 8.41 -12.17
CA PRO A 5 -23.98 7.71 -13.03
C PRO A 5 -23.71 6.32 -12.42
N PRO A 6 -23.55 5.27 -13.24
CA PRO A 6 -23.16 3.97 -12.71
C PRO A 6 -21.89 4.15 -11.86
N PRO A 7 -21.76 3.45 -10.72
CA PRO A 7 -20.50 3.46 -9.99
C PRO A 7 -19.40 3.14 -11.00
N ARG A 8 -18.48 4.08 -11.21
CA ARG A 8 -17.31 3.83 -12.05
C ARG A 8 -16.63 2.63 -11.42
N GLU A 9 -16.67 1.51 -12.12
CA GLU A 9 -16.01 0.27 -11.74
C GLU A 9 -14.51 0.57 -11.74
N TYR A 10 -14.02 1.09 -10.62
CA TYR A 10 -12.62 1.38 -10.42
C TYR A 10 -11.91 0.03 -10.32
N THR A 11 -11.40 -0.43 -11.44
CA THR A 11 -10.39 -1.48 -11.45
C THR A 11 -9.08 -0.76 -11.17
N PRO A 12 -8.48 -0.89 -9.98
CA PRO A 12 -7.15 -0.32 -9.77
C PRO A 12 -6.24 -0.85 -10.89
N PRO A 13 -5.43 0.02 -11.52
CA PRO A 13 -4.46 -0.42 -12.51
C PRO A 13 -3.64 -1.56 -11.90
N ARG A 14 -3.55 -2.68 -12.63
CA ARG A 14 -2.74 -3.81 -12.17
C ARG A 14 -1.33 -3.29 -11.96
N LEU A 15 -0.79 -3.52 -10.77
CA LEU A 15 0.62 -3.35 -10.52
C LEU A 15 1.40 -4.17 -11.57
N PRO A 16 2.56 -3.69 -12.04
CA PRO A 16 3.46 -4.53 -12.81
C PRO A 16 3.73 -5.82 -12.03
N ASP A 17 3.74 -6.98 -12.69
CA ASP A 17 3.79 -8.29 -12.02
C ASP A 17 4.93 -8.40 -10.98
N GLY A 18 6.10 -7.81 -11.26
CA GLY A 18 7.23 -7.79 -10.33
C GLY A 18 7.00 -6.96 -9.06
N VAL A 19 6.24 -5.86 -9.16
CA VAL A 19 5.92 -4.99 -8.01
C VAL A 19 4.87 -5.66 -7.12
N TYR A 20 3.87 -6.32 -7.71
CA TYR A 20 2.89 -7.08 -6.94
C TYR A 20 3.54 -8.22 -6.14
N ALA A 21 4.42 -8.99 -6.78
CA ALA A 21 5.14 -10.08 -6.11
C ALA A 21 6.00 -9.56 -4.95
N ALA A 22 6.72 -8.45 -5.16
CA ALA A 22 7.52 -7.81 -4.11
C ALA A 22 6.66 -7.27 -2.96
N PHE A 23 5.51 -6.66 -3.26
CA PHE A 23 4.55 -6.19 -2.25
C PHE A 23 3.98 -7.36 -1.44
N ALA A 24 3.63 -8.47 -2.08
CA ALA A 24 3.14 -9.66 -1.41
C ALA A 24 4.21 -10.29 -0.49
N ALA A 25 5.45 -10.37 -0.97
CA ALA A 25 6.57 -10.84 -0.15
C ALA A 25 6.79 -9.95 1.08
N LEU A 26 6.84 -8.63 0.88
CA LEU A 26 7.00 -7.66 1.96
C LEU A 26 5.86 -7.76 3.00
N SER A 27 4.63 -7.99 2.55
CA SER A 27 3.47 -8.21 3.43
C SER A 27 3.61 -9.48 4.27
N LEU A 28 4.26 -10.53 3.74
CA LEU A 28 4.51 -11.78 4.45
C LEU A 28 5.68 -11.67 5.44
N GLU A 29 6.67 -10.82 5.15
CA GLU A 29 7.80 -10.51 6.04
C GLU A 29 7.34 -9.68 7.24
N HIS A 30 6.50 -8.67 7.01
CA HIS A 30 6.00 -7.75 8.04
C HIS A 30 4.55 -8.08 8.43
N ARG A 31 4.31 -9.29 8.96
CA ARG A 31 2.94 -9.78 9.27
C ARG A 31 2.13 -8.94 10.26
N GLN A 32 2.81 -8.11 11.06
CA GLN A 32 2.18 -7.20 12.03
C GLN A 32 1.75 -5.87 11.41
N TRP A 33 1.97 -5.70 10.10
CA TRP A 33 1.65 -4.50 9.35
C TRP A 33 0.52 -4.80 8.37
N ALA A 34 -0.62 -4.16 8.56
CA ALA A 34 -1.72 -4.20 7.62
C ALA A 34 -1.38 -3.32 6.41
N MET A 35 -1.08 -3.94 5.27
CA MET A 35 -0.65 -3.24 4.05
C MET A 35 -1.76 -3.12 3.01
N ARG A 36 -1.75 -2.00 2.28
CA ARG A 36 -2.62 -1.77 1.13
C ARG A 36 -1.96 -0.86 0.11
N TYR A 37 -2.49 -0.85 -1.10
CA TYR A 37 -2.13 0.12 -2.12
C TYR A 37 -3.37 0.63 -2.85
N SER A 38 -3.28 1.85 -3.35
CA SER A 38 -4.30 2.47 -4.20
C SER A 38 -3.61 3.28 -5.28
N ALA A 39 -4.15 3.29 -6.49
CA ALA A 39 -3.64 4.15 -7.55
C ALA A 39 -4.58 5.32 -7.80
N ASP A 40 -4.06 6.48 -8.18
CA ASP A 40 -4.90 7.57 -8.66
C ASP A 40 -5.27 7.41 -10.15
N GLU A 41 -5.96 8.41 -10.69
CA GLU A 41 -6.34 8.49 -12.10
C GLU A 41 -5.15 8.69 -13.07
N HIS A 42 -3.99 9.07 -12.54
CA HIS A 42 -2.74 9.24 -13.28
C HIS A 42 -1.86 7.98 -13.26
N GLY A 43 -2.25 6.98 -12.47
CA GLY A 43 -1.50 5.73 -12.32
C GLY A 43 -0.43 5.77 -11.24
N ASP A 44 -0.36 6.86 -10.46
CA ASP A 44 0.54 6.95 -9.31
C ASP A 44 0.01 6.08 -8.17
N VAL A 45 0.84 5.12 -7.74
CA VAL A 45 0.46 4.18 -6.69
C VAL A 45 0.95 4.65 -5.33
N LEU A 46 -0.01 4.89 -4.44
CA LEU A 46 0.20 5.09 -3.01
C LEU A 46 0.20 3.73 -2.30
N TYR A 47 1.27 3.44 -1.60
CA TYR A 47 1.39 2.28 -0.70
C TYR A 47 1.26 2.75 0.73
N GLN A 48 0.56 1.96 1.55
CA GLN A 48 0.32 2.25 2.95
C GLN A 48 0.46 0.99 3.79
N ALA A 49 0.99 1.14 5.00
CA ALA A 49 1.04 0.10 6.01
C ALA A 49 0.71 0.70 7.37
N VAL A 50 -0.02 -0.04 8.19
CA VAL A 50 -0.32 0.33 9.58
C VAL A 50 0.12 -0.80 10.49
N HIS A 51 0.94 -0.52 11.49
CA HIS A 51 1.29 -1.48 12.52
C HIS A 51 0.08 -1.73 13.41
N GLU A 52 -0.43 -2.96 13.42
CA GLU A 52 -1.74 -3.28 13.99
C GLU A 52 -1.80 -3.05 15.51
N ARG A 53 -0.67 -3.17 16.19
CA ARG A 53 -0.58 -3.03 17.65
C ARG A 53 -0.26 -1.61 18.11
N GLU A 54 0.69 -0.95 17.42
CA GLU A 54 1.24 0.35 17.86
C GLU A 54 0.59 1.53 17.14
N GLY A 55 -0.23 1.27 16.10
CA GLY A 55 -0.92 2.32 15.35
C GLY A 55 0.00 3.19 14.47
N VAL A 56 1.27 2.83 14.33
CA VAL A 56 2.24 3.53 13.45
C VAL A 56 1.83 3.34 11.99
N MET A 57 1.75 4.43 11.24
CA MET A 57 1.39 4.40 9.82
C MET A 57 2.57 4.86 8.95
N VAL A 58 2.84 4.09 7.90
CA VAL A 58 3.77 4.43 6.82
C VAL A 58 2.97 4.59 5.54
N ALA A 59 3.20 5.67 4.79
CA ALA A 59 2.59 5.89 3.49
C ALA A 59 3.56 6.57 2.54
N ALA A 60 3.66 6.07 1.30
CA ALA A 60 4.48 6.69 0.27
C ALA A 60 3.98 6.37 -1.13
N VAL A 61 4.16 7.33 -2.04
CA VAL A 61 4.02 7.10 -3.47
C VAL A 61 5.28 6.39 -3.96
N GLY A 62 5.10 5.29 -4.68
CA GLY A 62 6.18 4.45 -5.19
C GLY A 62 6.65 3.36 -4.21
N PHE A 63 6.86 2.15 -4.75
CA PHE A 63 7.14 0.95 -3.96
C PHE A 63 8.49 0.99 -3.24
N ASP A 64 9.58 1.38 -3.91
CA ASP A 64 10.91 1.44 -3.31
C ASP A 64 10.98 2.38 -2.09
N ARG A 65 10.33 3.54 -2.20
CA ARG A 65 10.28 4.51 -1.12
C ARG A 65 9.48 3.95 0.06
N PHE A 66 8.33 3.35 -0.22
CA PHE A 66 7.51 2.70 0.79
C PHE A 66 8.27 1.59 1.52
N ALA A 67 8.93 0.68 0.79
CA ALA A 67 9.66 -0.44 1.38
C ALA A 67 10.77 0.03 2.34
N ARG A 68 11.52 1.08 1.97
CA ARG A 68 12.56 1.66 2.85
C ARG A 68 11.97 2.28 4.11
N LEU A 69 10.87 3.03 3.98
CA LEU A 69 10.21 3.64 5.14
C LEU A 69 9.61 2.59 6.07
N LEU A 70 9.03 1.54 5.51
CA LEU A 70 8.48 0.43 6.28
C LEU A 70 9.59 -0.30 7.06
N ALA A 71 10.72 -0.60 6.42
CA ALA A 71 11.85 -1.24 7.08
C ALA A 71 12.33 -0.42 8.28
N ALA A 72 12.56 0.88 8.09
CA ALA A 72 12.97 1.77 9.18
C ALA A 72 11.92 1.85 10.29
N ALA A 73 10.63 1.97 9.95
CA ALA A 73 9.57 2.00 10.96
C ALA A 73 9.43 0.66 11.71
N ALA A 74 9.67 -0.46 11.04
CA ALA A 74 9.66 -1.78 11.67
C ALA A 74 10.84 -1.96 12.64
N GLU A 75 12.01 -1.42 12.33
CA GLU A 75 13.15 -1.40 13.26
C GLU A 75 12.86 -0.55 14.50
N GLU A 76 12.24 0.63 14.34
CA GLU A 76 11.89 1.50 15.47
C GLU A 76 10.82 0.88 16.39
N VAL A 77 9.85 0.16 15.82
CA VAL A 77 8.78 -0.50 16.59
C VAL A 77 9.27 -1.78 17.29
N ALA A 78 10.37 -2.37 16.83
CA ALA A 78 10.95 -3.58 17.42
C ALA A 78 11.85 -3.30 18.65
N GLN A 79 12.18 -2.03 18.92
CA GLN A 79 12.97 -1.59 20.08
C GLN A 79 12.11 -1.49 21.35
#